data_AF-A0A2T3NI52-F1
#
_entry.id   AF-A0A2T3NI52-F1
#
_cell.length_a   1.000
_cell.length_b   1.000
_cell.length_c   1.000
_cell.angle_alpha   90.00
_cell.angle_beta   90.00
_cell.angle_gamma   90.00
#
_symmetry.space_group_name_H-M   'P 1'
#
loop_
_entity.id
_entity.type
_entity.pdbx_description
1 polymer ?
#
loop_
_entity_poly.entity_id
_entity_poly.type
_entity_poly.pdbx_seq_one_letter_code
_entity_poly.pdbx_strand_id
1 'polypeptide(L)'
;MNLTRHQLKQAYVSLNNGAVCLDDHLAQGVLVYVEGLMISEGIERDCYLSLDTLTKVSAKVRMGSVMPIDFFGVNESACDSDNFKPISLKVCESVMLDDGETSRRWKTLANFAQSDVAIAMEMLLLVISELSELEDYCAGDCVPAGMLGEFNRFQNLQVENRYSA
;
A
#
# COMPACT_ATOMS: atom_id res chain seq x y z
N MET A 1 9.92 3.51 -14.95
CA MET A 1 10.28 4.76 -14.23
C MET A 1 11.51 4.44 -13.40
N ASN A 2 12.61 5.19 -13.53
CA ASN A 2 13.84 4.79 -12.84
C ASN A 2 13.93 5.45 -11.46
N LEU A 3 13.83 4.64 -10.41
CA LEU A 3 14.06 5.05 -9.02
C LEU A 3 15.55 5.36 -8.83
N THR A 4 15.84 6.43 -8.09
CA THR A 4 17.22 6.71 -7.68
C THR A 4 17.68 5.71 -6.62
N ARG A 5 19.00 5.49 -6.52
CA ARG A 5 19.58 4.63 -5.48
C ARG A 5 19.18 5.05 -4.05
N HIS A 6 18.98 6.35 -3.82
CA HIS A 6 18.48 6.87 -2.55
C HIS A 6 17.04 6.45 -2.29
N GLN A 7 16.14 6.62 -3.28
CA GLN A 7 14.74 6.20 -3.17
C GLN A 7 14.62 4.68 -2.95
N LEU A 8 15.46 3.87 -3.61
CA LEU A 8 15.46 2.42 -3.41
C LEU A 8 15.85 2.02 -1.99
N LYS A 9 16.91 2.64 -1.44
CA LYS A 9 17.31 2.42 -0.04
C LYS A 9 16.19 2.82 0.92
N GLN A 10 15.59 3.98 0.71
CA GLN A 10 14.51 4.48 1.56
C GLN A 10 13.28 3.58 1.51
N ALA A 11 12.88 3.16 0.30
CA ALA A 11 11.78 2.24 0.11
C ALA A 11 12.05 0.90 0.82
N TYR A 12 13.27 0.38 0.73
CA TYR A 12 13.67 -0.85 1.41
C TYR A 12 13.55 -0.76 2.93
N VAL A 13 14.00 0.36 3.52
CA VAL A 13 13.83 0.63 4.95
C VAL A 13 12.35 0.69 5.33
N SER A 14 11.53 1.42 4.55
CA SER A 14 10.08 1.48 4.76
C SER A 14 9.41 0.09 4.69
N LEU A 15 9.81 -0.78 3.77
CA LEU A 15 9.30 -2.15 3.67
C LEU A 15 9.67 -2.98 4.92
N ASN A 16 10.90 -2.89 5.40
CA ASN A 16 11.34 -3.55 6.63
C ASN A 16 10.59 -3.06 7.87
N ASN A 17 10.19 -1.79 7.89
CA ASN A 17 9.40 -1.21 8.98
C ASN A 17 7.89 -1.51 8.89
N GLY A 18 7.45 -2.23 7.86
CA GLY A 18 6.06 -2.61 7.66
C GLY A 18 5.18 -1.45 7.21
N ALA A 19 5.70 -0.57 6.35
CA ALA A 19 4.95 0.52 5.73
C ALA A 19 3.88 0.06 4.73
N VAL A 20 3.93 -1.21 4.31
CA VAL A 20 3.06 -1.77 3.26
C VAL A 20 2.31 -3.01 3.76
N CYS A 21 1.04 -3.10 3.36
CA CYS A 21 0.27 -4.35 3.38
C CYS A 21 0.02 -4.78 1.92
N LEU A 22 0.60 -5.91 1.55
CA LEU A 22 0.38 -6.62 0.31
C LEU A 22 -0.59 -7.76 0.56
N ASP A 23 -1.36 -8.14 -0.46
CA ASP A 23 -2.10 -9.39 -0.43
C ASP A 23 -1.26 -10.58 -0.93
N ASP A 24 -1.81 -11.78 -0.80
CA ASP A 24 -1.13 -13.01 -1.17
C ASP A 24 -0.81 -13.09 -2.67
N HIS A 25 -1.58 -12.39 -3.52
CA HIS A 25 -1.36 -12.35 -4.96
C HIS A 25 -0.13 -11.53 -5.35
N LEU A 26 0.31 -10.60 -4.50
CA LEU A 26 1.41 -9.68 -4.80
C LEU A 26 2.63 -9.85 -3.89
N ALA A 27 2.44 -10.28 -2.65
CA ALA A 27 3.49 -10.25 -1.62
C ALA A 27 4.80 -10.92 -2.05
N GLN A 28 4.73 -12.14 -2.59
CA GLN A 28 5.92 -12.87 -3.03
C GLN A 28 6.60 -12.22 -4.24
N GLY A 29 5.83 -11.80 -5.23
CA GLY A 29 6.37 -11.18 -6.45
C GLY A 29 7.06 -9.84 -6.14
N VAL A 30 6.46 -9.01 -5.27
CA VAL A 30 7.07 -7.76 -4.81
C VAL A 30 8.36 -8.04 -4.05
N LEU A 31 8.36 -9.00 -3.13
CA LEU A 31 9.56 -9.37 -2.37
C LEU A 31 10.71 -9.73 -3.32
N VAL A 32 10.47 -10.64 -4.27
CA VAL A 32 11.48 -11.09 -5.23
C VAL A 32 11.96 -9.93 -6.12
N TYR A 33 11.03 -9.11 -6.62
CA TYR A 33 11.36 -7.96 -7.46
C TYR A 33 12.27 -6.97 -6.73
N VAL A 34 11.94 -6.60 -5.50
CA VAL A 34 12.72 -5.63 -4.71
C VAL A 34 14.09 -6.20 -4.36
N GLU A 35 14.17 -7.45 -3.90
CA GLU A 35 15.46 -8.09 -3.60
C GLU A 35 16.35 -8.20 -4.83
N GLY A 36 15.77 -8.54 -5.98
CA GLY A 36 16.48 -8.56 -7.26
C GLY A 36 17.02 -7.18 -7.65
N LEU A 37 16.21 -6.13 -7.48
CA LEU A 37 16.60 -4.75 -7.78
C LEU A 37 17.74 -4.25 -6.87
N MET A 38 17.70 -4.60 -5.58
CA MET A 38 18.77 -4.26 -4.65
C MET A 38 20.09 -4.98 -5.01
N ILE A 39 20.02 -6.21 -5.52
CA ILE A 39 21.19 -6.96 -6.02
C ILE A 39 21.74 -6.29 -7.28
N SER A 40 20.89 -5.98 -8.27
CA SER A 40 21.34 -5.42 -9.55
C SER A 40 22.01 -4.05 -9.39
N GLU A 41 21.52 -3.25 -8.44
CA GLU A 41 22.07 -1.92 -8.13
C GLU A 41 23.28 -1.96 -7.16
N GLY A 42 23.72 -3.15 -6.75
CA GLY A 42 24.83 -3.32 -5.81
C GLY A 42 24.58 -2.61 -4.47
N ILE A 43 23.33 -2.65 -3.99
CA ILE A 43 22.95 -2.04 -2.71
C ILE A 43 23.08 -3.10 -1.62
N GLU A 44 24.00 -2.85 -0.69
CA GLU A 44 24.15 -3.65 0.54
C GLU A 44 22.93 -3.47 1.45
N ARG A 45 22.52 -4.56 2.09
CA ARG A 45 21.35 -4.68 2.96
C ARG A 45 21.78 -5.37 4.26
N ASP A 46 21.34 -4.83 5.39
CA ASP A 46 21.63 -5.41 6.70
C ASP A 46 20.79 -6.66 7.00
N CYS A 47 19.61 -6.75 6.40
CA CYS A 47 18.68 -7.86 6.52
C CYS A 47 17.86 -8.01 5.23
N TYR A 48 17.35 -9.22 4.98
CA TYR A 48 16.41 -9.50 3.88
C TYR A 48 14.98 -9.10 4.25
N LEU A 49 14.19 -8.74 3.24
CA LEU A 49 12.75 -8.55 3.40
C LEU A 49 12.07 -9.85 3.85
N SER A 50 11.07 -9.72 4.72
CA SER A 50 10.25 -10.84 5.18
C SER A 50 8.80 -10.66 4.71
N LEU A 51 8.07 -11.76 4.49
CA LEU A 51 6.64 -11.66 4.16
C LEU A 51 5.82 -11.08 5.32
N ASP A 52 6.26 -11.29 6.57
CA ASP A 52 5.57 -10.79 7.77
C ASP A 52 5.53 -9.25 7.81
N THR A 53 6.62 -8.59 7.39
CA THR A 53 6.65 -7.12 7.32
C THR A 53 5.83 -6.58 6.16
N LEU A 54 5.69 -7.34 5.07
CA LEU A 54 4.95 -6.94 3.87
C LEU A 54 3.44 -7.16 3.96
N THR A 55 2.94 -7.91 4.94
CA THR A 55 1.51 -8.26 5.09
C THR A 55 0.87 -7.62 6.32
N LYS A 56 1.54 -6.61 6.90
CA LYS A 56 1.09 -5.92 8.11
C LYS A 56 -0.20 -5.15 7.86
N VAL A 57 -1.33 -5.66 8.35
CA VAL A 57 -2.68 -5.07 8.15
C VAL A 57 -2.75 -3.60 8.55
N SER A 58 -2.01 -3.19 9.58
CA SER A 58 -1.99 -1.82 10.06
C SER A 58 -1.14 -0.87 9.20
N ALA A 59 -0.54 -1.30 8.09
CA ALA A 59 0.34 -0.49 7.27
C ALA A 59 -0.36 0.70 6.59
N LYS A 60 0.36 1.82 6.43
CA LYS A 60 -0.12 3.08 5.81
C LYS A 60 -0.36 2.97 4.30
N VAL A 61 0.34 2.07 3.61
CA VAL A 61 0.19 1.83 2.18
C VAL A 61 -0.34 0.42 1.95
N ARG A 62 -1.26 0.26 1.00
CA ARG A 62 -1.81 -1.03 0.61
C ARG A 62 -1.73 -1.23 -0.88
N MET A 63 -1.29 -2.40 -1.30
CA MET A 63 -1.37 -2.81 -2.70
C MET A 63 -1.96 -4.21 -2.77
N GLY A 64 -3.03 -4.37 -3.53
CA GLY A 64 -3.73 -5.65 -3.65
C GLY A 64 -4.22 -5.89 -5.07
N SER A 65 -4.46 -7.15 -5.41
CA SER A 65 -5.03 -7.60 -6.67
C SER A 65 -6.27 -8.44 -6.41
N VAL A 66 -7.35 -8.18 -7.15
CA VAL A 66 -8.59 -8.98 -7.07
C VAL A 66 -8.47 -10.36 -7.73
N MET A 67 -7.35 -10.65 -8.39
CA MET A 67 -7.03 -11.94 -9.01
C MET A 67 -5.54 -12.28 -8.86
N PRO A 68 -5.16 -13.57 -8.94
CA PRO A 68 -3.75 -13.97 -8.95
C PRO A 68 -2.97 -13.29 -10.08
N ILE A 69 -1.73 -12.90 -9.79
CA ILE A 69 -0.83 -12.27 -10.75
C ILE A 69 0.20 -13.28 -11.23
N ASP A 70 0.29 -13.43 -12.54
CA ASP A 70 1.37 -14.18 -13.17
C ASP A 70 2.59 -13.29 -13.41
N PHE A 71 3.59 -13.40 -12.53
CA PHE A 71 4.85 -12.66 -12.64
C PHE A 71 5.81 -13.25 -13.67
N PHE A 72 5.58 -14.49 -14.12
CA PHE A 72 6.52 -15.24 -14.95
C PHE A 72 6.00 -15.47 -16.39
N GLY A 73 4.75 -15.09 -16.67
CA GLY A 73 4.12 -15.26 -17.98
C GLY A 73 3.94 -16.73 -18.37
N VAL A 74 3.71 -17.61 -17.39
CA VAL A 74 3.54 -19.06 -17.59
C VAL A 74 2.09 -19.42 -17.92
N ASN A 75 1.13 -18.61 -17.47
CA ASN A 75 -0.29 -18.84 -17.67
C ASN A 75 -0.81 -17.95 -18.81
N GLU A 76 -1.61 -18.53 -19.71
CA GLU A 76 -2.43 -17.74 -20.63
C GLU A 76 -3.41 -16.88 -19.81
N SER A 77 -3.48 -15.59 -20.11
CA SER A 77 -4.24 -14.59 -19.36
C SER A 77 -5.73 -14.97 -19.29
N ALA A 78 -6.24 -15.17 -18.07
CA ALA A 78 -7.64 -15.56 -17.86
C ALA A 78 -8.64 -14.42 -18.14
N CYS A 79 -8.19 -13.18 -18.35
CA CYS A 79 -9.04 -12.01 -18.59
C CYS A 79 -8.38 -11.04 -19.57
N ASP A 80 -8.50 -11.29 -20.87
CA ASP A 80 -8.09 -10.39 -21.97
C ASP A 80 -9.07 -9.21 -22.18
N SER A 81 -9.76 -8.74 -21.14
CA SER A 81 -10.46 -7.47 -21.27
C SER A 81 -9.44 -6.36 -21.06
N ASP A 82 -8.98 -5.73 -22.14
CA ASP A 82 -7.97 -4.65 -22.18
C ASP A 82 -8.21 -3.49 -21.17
N ASN A 83 -9.43 -3.39 -20.63
CA ASN A 83 -9.82 -2.35 -19.68
C ASN A 83 -9.82 -2.77 -18.19
N PHE A 84 -9.59 -4.04 -17.87
CA PHE A 84 -9.62 -4.51 -16.49
C PHE A 84 -8.30 -4.22 -15.78
N LYS A 85 -8.39 -3.59 -14.60
CA LYS A 85 -7.24 -3.16 -13.80
C LYS A 85 -7.31 -3.80 -12.41
N PRO A 86 -6.84 -5.05 -12.26
CA PRO A 86 -7.04 -5.81 -11.03
C PRO A 86 -6.21 -5.30 -9.85
N ILE A 87 -5.05 -4.69 -10.13
CA ILE A 87 -4.11 -4.23 -9.11
C ILE A 87 -4.50 -2.83 -8.67
N SER A 88 -4.64 -2.61 -7.36
CA SER A 88 -4.99 -1.31 -6.76
C SER A 88 -3.95 -0.90 -5.72
N LEU A 89 -3.42 0.31 -5.86
CA LEU A 89 -2.50 0.94 -4.90
C LEU A 89 -3.24 2.03 -4.12
N LYS A 90 -3.22 1.94 -2.80
CA LYS A 90 -3.93 2.83 -1.88
C LYS A 90 -3.00 3.35 -0.79
N VAL A 91 -3.25 4.58 -0.37
CA VAL A 91 -2.60 5.19 0.80
C VAL A 91 -3.64 5.63 1.80
N CYS A 92 -3.32 5.50 3.07
CA CYS A 92 -4.10 6.11 4.13
C CYS A 92 -3.72 7.59 4.25
N GLU A 93 -4.66 8.48 3.94
CA GLU A 93 -4.48 9.93 4.08
C GLU A 93 -5.32 10.50 5.22
N SER A 94 -4.78 11.51 5.90
CA SER A 94 -5.54 12.33 6.83
C SER A 94 -6.38 13.34 6.06
N VAL A 95 -7.64 13.50 6.44
CA VAL A 95 -8.59 14.46 5.88
C VAL A 95 -9.18 15.32 6.98
N MET A 96 -9.20 16.63 6.76
CA MET A 96 -9.93 17.57 7.61
C MET A 96 -11.41 17.54 7.26
N LEU A 97 -12.25 17.42 8.28
CA LEU A 97 -13.70 17.44 8.19
C LEU A 97 -14.24 18.85 8.38
N ASP A 98 -15.52 19.06 8.04
CA ASP A 98 -16.19 20.37 8.10
C ASP A 98 -16.32 20.91 9.54
N ASP A 99 -16.27 20.04 10.55
CA ASP A 99 -16.26 20.37 11.97
C ASP A 99 -14.86 20.67 12.53
N GLY A 100 -13.81 20.58 11.69
CA GLY A 100 -12.41 20.80 12.07
C GLY A 100 -11.72 19.57 12.65
N GLU A 101 -12.42 18.42 12.77
CA GLU A 101 -11.79 17.18 13.18
C GLU A 101 -10.96 16.55 12.04
N THR A 102 -9.95 15.75 12.41
CA THR A 102 -9.13 15.01 11.44
C THR A 102 -9.52 13.54 11.45
N SER A 103 -9.91 13.01 10.29
CA SER A 103 -10.16 11.59 10.08
C SER A 103 -9.16 10.98 9.11
N ARG A 104 -9.12 9.66 9.01
CA ARG A 104 -8.23 8.93 8.11
C ARG A 104 -9.02 8.11 7.11
N ARG A 105 -8.64 8.16 5.83
CA ARG A 105 -9.32 7.40 4.77
C ARG A 105 -8.37 6.76 3.79
N TRP A 106 -8.80 5.66 3.21
CA TRP A 106 -8.13 5.05 2.06
C TRP A 106 -8.39 5.86 0.80
N LYS A 107 -7.32 6.38 0.21
CA LYS A 107 -7.31 6.97 -1.13
C LYS A 107 -6.63 6.03 -2.10
N THR A 108 -7.32 5.69 -3.18
CA THR A 108 -6.70 5.01 -4.32
C THR A 108 -5.82 5.99 -5.08
N LEU A 109 -4.53 5.67 -5.18
CA LEU A 109 -3.58 6.44 -5.99
C LEU A 109 -3.65 6.03 -7.45
N ALA A 110 -3.69 4.73 -7.71
CA ALA A 110 -3.69 4.19 -9.06
C ALA A 110 -4.28 2.77 -9.09
N ASN A 111 -4.78 2.39 -10.26
CA ASN A 111 -5.09 1.01 -10.60
C ASN A 111 -4.32 0.61 -11.85
N PHE A 112 -3.87 -0.63 -11.92
CA PHE A 112 -3.00 -1.14 -12.97
C PHE A 112 -3.57 -2.42 -13.59
N ALA A 113 -3.35 -2.58 -14.90
CA ALA A 113 -3.56 -3.85 -15.56
C ALA A 113 -2.54 -4.89 -15.06
N GLN A 114 -2.81 -6.17 -15.24
CA GLN A 114 -1.87 -7.23 -14.87
C GLN A 114 -0.53 -7.10 -15.62
N SER A 115 -0.57 -6.72 -16.90
CA SER A 115 0.62 -6.46 -17.72
C SER A 115 1.52 -5.36 -17.16
N ASP A 116 0.96 -4.45 -16.36
CA ASP A 116 1.66 -3.29 -15.80
C ASP A 116 2.17 -3.56 -14.37
N VAL A 117 2.25 -4.82 -13.93
CA VAL A 117 2.65 -5.16 -12.56
C VAL A 117 4.02 -4.56 -12.17
N ALA A 118 4.99 -4.55 -13.09
CA ALA A 118 6.29 -3.92 -12.84
C ALA A 118 6.16 -2.42 -12.56
N ILE A 119 5.31 -1.72 -13.33
CA ILE A 119 5.02 -0.30 -13.12
C ILE A 119 4.31 -0.09 -11.78
N ALA A 120 3.39 -0.97 -11.41
CA ALA A 120 2.72 -0.93 -10.11
C ALA A 120 3.72 -1.06 -8.95
N MET A 121 4.70 -1.95 -9.08
CA MET A 121 5.78 -2.13 -8.10
C MET A 121 6.70 -0.91 -8.02
N GLU A 122 7.09 -0.34 -9.15
CA GLU A 122 7.87 0.92 -9.18
C GLU A 122 7.12 2.08 -8.53
N MET A 123 5.81 2.19 -8.78
CA MET A 123 4.96 3.22 -8.17
C MET A 123 4.84 3.01 -6.66
N LEU A 124 4.67 1.77 -6.20
CA LEU A 124 4.68 1.41 -4.78
C LEU A 124 5.99 1.88 -4.13
N LEU A 125 7.13 1.52 -4.71
CA LEU A 125 8.45 1.89 -4.20
C LEU A 125 8.65 3.40 -4.14
N LEU A 126 8.20 4.13 -5.18
CA LEU A 126 8.23 5.59 -5.16
C LEU A 126 7.43 6.15 -3.98
N VAL A 127 6.18 5.72 -3.83
CA VAL A 127 5.27 6.19 -2.77
C VAL A 127 5.88 5.96 -1.38
N ILE A 128 6.44 4.78 -1.13
CA ILE A 128 7.01 4.47 0.19
C ILE A 128 8.41 5.04 0.42
N SER A 129 9.11 5.43 -0.65
CA SER A 129 10.37 6.19 -0.54
C SER A 129 10.14 7.63 -0.09
N GLU A 130 8.94 8.17 -0.30
CA GLU A 130 8.54 9.52 0.10
C GLU A 130 7.94 9.55 1.51
N LEU A 131 7.69 8.38 2.12
CA LEU A 131 7.28 8.31 3.52
C LEU A 131 8.44 8.73 4.42
N SER A 132 8.18 9.73 5.27
CA SER A 132 9.16 10.20 6.25
C SER A 132 9.39 9.12 7.31
N GLU A 133 10.65 8.90 7.72
CA GLU A 133 11.02 7.99 8.80
C GLU A 133 10.39 8.35 10.16
N LEU A 134 9.94 9.61 10.30
CA LEU A 134 9.28 10.14 11.49
C LEU A 134 7.75 9.90 11.49
N GLU A 135 7.20 9.42 10.38
CA GLU A 135 5.79 9.07 10.33
C GLU A 135 5.57 7.67 10.92
N ASP A 136 4.54 7.55 11.76
CA ASP A 136 4.05 6.24 12.16
C ASP A 136 3.61 5.48 10.90
N TYR A 137 4.28 4.36 10.61
CA TYR A 137 3.95 3.47 9.50
C TYR A 137 2.57 2.80 9.68
N CYS A 138 1.89 3.08 10.80
CA CYS A 138 0.54 2.64 11.10
C CYS A 138 -0.55 3.54 10.49
N ALA A 139 -1.44 2.95 9.69
CA ALA A 139 -2.65 3.57 9.15
C ALA A 139 -3.66 3.97 10.25
N GLY A 140 -3.63 3.36 11.43
CA GLY A 140 -4.69 3.52 12.44
C GLY A 140 -6.07 3.11 11.89
N ASP A 141 -7.13 3.73 12.38
CA ASP A 141 -8.52 3.47 11.95
C ASP A 141 -8.84 4.13 10.60
N CYS A 142 -8.20 3.64 9.54
CA CYS A 142 -8.37 4.16 8.20
C CYS A 142 -9.60 3.53 7.51
N VAL A 143 -10.60 4.34 7.18
CA VAL A 143 -11.87 3.86 6.63
C VAL A 143 -11.94 3.95 5.10
N PRO A 144 -12.81 3.19 4.43
CA PRO A 144 -13.05 3.37 3.00
C PRO A 144 -13.55 4.80 2.69
N ALA A 145 -13.10 5.39 1.56
CA ALA A 145 -13.44 6.77 1.20
C ALA A 145 -14.95 7.08 1.19
N GLY A 146 -15.79 6.11 0.79
CA GLY A 146 -17.25 6.27 0.78
C GLY A 146 -17.94 6.14 2.14
N MET A 147 -17.23 5.71 3.18
CA MET A 147 -17.78 5.39 4.50
C MET A 147 -17.50 6.47 5.55
N LEU A 148 -16.75 7.52 5.20
CA LEU A 148 -16.37 8.60 6.13
C LEU A 148 -17.57 9.25 6.82
N GLY A 149 -18.60 9.61 6.04
CA GLY A 149 -19.80 10.27 6.59
C GLY A 149 -20.59 9.37 7.55
N GLU A 150 -20.64 8.07 7.30
CA GLU A 150 -21.33 7.10 8.15
C GLU A 150 -20.53 6.79 9.42
N PHE A 151 -19.21 6.64 9.29
CA PHE A 151 -18.32 6.38 10.42
C PHE A 151 -18.31 7.54 11.41
N ASN A 152 -18.23 8.78 10.93
CA ASN A 152 -18.27 9.96 11.79
C ASN A 152 -19.63 10.10 12.50
N ARG A 153 -20.73 9.85 11.79
CA ARG A 153 -22.07 9.83 12.40
C ARG A 153 -22.16 8.77 13.50
N PHE A 154 -21.58 7.59 13.28
CA PHE A 154 -21.56 6.51 14.27
C PHE A 154 -20.72 6.87 15.49
N GLN A 155 -19.56 7.48 15.30
CA GLN A 155 -18.71 7.94 16.41
C GLN A 155 -19.41 9.03 17.24
N ASN A 156 -20.00 10.04 16.59
CA ASN A 156 -20.73 11.11 17.28
C ASN A 156 -21.91 10.57 18.09
N LEU A 157 -22.68 9.61 17.56
CA LEU A 157 -23.76 8.95 18.28
C LEU A 157 -23.27 8.14 19.50
N GLN A 158 -22.07 7.53 19.44
CA GLN A 158 -21.51 6.84 20.60
C GLN A 158 -21.04 7.81 21.69
N VAL A 159 -20.51 8.98 21.30
CA VAL A 159 -20.10 10.03 22.23
C VAL A 159 -21.33 10.62 22.93
N GLU A 160 -22.38 10.99 22.19
CA GLU A 160 -23.62 11.53 22.76
C GLU A 160 -24.29 10.55 23.75
N ASN A 161 -24.29 9.25 23.44
CA ASN A 161 -24.85 8.23 24.33
C ASN A 161 -24.03 7.99 25.60
N ARG A 162 -22.72 8.31 25.62
CA ARG A 162 -21.89 8.22 26.83
C ARG A 162 -22.09 9.40 27.78
N TYR A 163 -22.56 10.54 27.29
CA TYR A 163 -22.85 11.72 28.12
C TYR A 163 -24.31 11.83 28.56
N SER A 164 -25.16 10.90 28.14
CA SER A 164 -26.60 10.87 28.46
C SER A 164 -26.98 9.79 29.49
N ALA A 165 -26.00 9.17 30.16
CA ALA A 165 -26.17 8.12 31.16
C ALA A 165 -25.74 8.58 32.56
#